data_AF-A0A3D3GII7-F1
#
_entry.id   AF-A0A3D3GII7-F1
#
_cell.length_a   1.000
_cell.length_b   1.000
_cell.length_c   1.000
_cell.angle_alpha   90.00
_cell.angle_beta   90.00
_cell.angle_gamma   90.00
#
_symmetry.space_group_name_H-M   'P 1'
#
loop_
_entity.id
_entity.type
_entity.pdbx_description
1 polymer ?
#
loop_
_entity_poly.entity_id
_entity_poly.type
_entity_poly.pdbx_seq_one_letter_code
_entity_poly.pdbx_strand_id
1 'polypeptide(L)'
;MSLKKERQAGQSTVEFALVLILLMSFSMFFLRLGLIFGFSNYVQYATFMSARAYLSAGSTPDEQIANAQEIILATVKNKGNGTDRYPWVAKGFEGSDIKGFQINHPRYDPANFDTVWMQGVRYRFKSQLFLLPFAGLTPKGDAANQLTLTSESWLGREPSYQECSEEMGAKKGIIDNGC
;
A
#
# COMPACT_ATOMS: atom_id res chain seq x y z
N MET A 1 -48.97 -20.02 44.59
CA MET A 1 -48.26 -19.11 43.66
C MET A 1 -46.76 -19.27 43.90
N SER A 2 -46.14 -20.34 43.40
CA SER A 2 -44.70 -20.58 43.60
C SER A 2 -44.17 -21.48 42.50
N LEU A 3 -43.83 -20.89 41.36
CA LEU A 3 -43.09 -21.54 40.27
C LEU A 3 -42.27 -20.48 39.55
N LYS A 4 -41.02 -20.28 39.99
CA LYS A 4 -39.86 -19.85 39.18
C LYS A 4 -38.68 -19.56 40.10
N LYS A 5 -37.99 -20.60 40.55
CA LYS A 5 -36.73 -20.43 41.27
C LYS A 5 -35.68 -21.47 40.87
N GLU A 6 -35.60 -21.78 39.58
CA GLU A 6 -34.49 -22.57 39.03
C GLU A 6 -34.17 -22.10 37.61
N ARG A 7 -33.19 -21.18 37.47
CA ARG A 7 -32.49 -20.89 36.20
C ARG A 7 -31.28 -19.96 36.32
N GLN A 8 -30.63 -19.87 37.49
CA GLN A 8 -29.42 -19.03 37.66
C GLN A 8 -28.10 -19.82 37.60
N ALA A 9 -28.14 -21.15 37.71
CA ALA A 9 -26.96 -21.99 37.52
C ALA A 9 -26.53 -21.95 36.05
N GLY A 10 -25.34 -21.38 35.78
CA GLY A 10 -24.74 -21.27 34.44
C GLY A 10 -24.74 -19.87 33.84
N GLN A 11 -25.51 -18.91 34.38
CA GLN A 11 -25.49 -17.52 33.88
C GLN A 11 -24.10 -16.88 34.05
N SER A 12 -23.45 -17.10 35.20
CA SER A 12 -22.10 -16.58 35.47
C SER A 12 -21.06 -17.13 34.49
N THR A 13 -21.16 -18.40 34.08
CA THR A 13 -20.26 -18.99 33.08
C THR A 13 -20.47 -18.37 31.70
N VAL A 14 -21.72 -18.09 31.33
CA VAL A 14 -22.05 -17.42 30.06
C VAL A 14 -21.53 -15.98 30.05
N GLU A 15 -21.77 -15.22 31.12
CA GLU A 15 -21.27 -13.86 31.26
C GLU A 15 -19.74 -13.81 31.22
N PHE A 16 -19.07 -14.72 31.94
CA PHE A 16 -17.62 -14.85 31.89
C PHE A 16 -17.11 -15.15 30.47
N ALA A 17 -17.74 -16.11 29.77
CA ALA A 17 -17.36 -16.44 28.40
C ALA A 17 -17.55 -15.24 27.45
N LEU A 18 -18.63 -14.48 27.60
CA LEU A 18 -18.89 -13.29 26.79
C LEU A 18 -17.86 -12.19 27.04
N VAL A 19 -17.52 -11.91 28.30
CA VAL A 19 -16.49 -10.92 28.65
C VAL A 19 -15.12 -11.37 28.14
N LEU A 20 -14.80 -12.67 28.26
CA LEU A 20 -13.54 -13.23 27.75
C LEU A 20 -13.44 -13.10 26.22
N ILE A 21 -14.50 -13.45 25.49
CA ILE A 21 -14.56 -13.30 24.02
C ILE A 21 -14.41 -11.84 23.63
N LEU A 22 -15.08 -10.92 24.34
CA LEU A 22 -14.99 -9.49 24.09
C LEU A 22 -13.56 -8.97 24.30
N LEU A 23 -12.93 -9.35 25.42
CA LEU A 23 -11.56 -8.97 25.74
C LEU A 23 -10.57 -9.51 24.70
N MET A 24 -10.67 -10.80 24.35
CA MET A 24 -9.83 -11.40 23.32
C MET A 24 -10.03 -10.71 21.96
N SER A 25 -11.26 -10.33 21.63
CA SER A 25 -11.57 -9.63 20.38
C SER A 25 -10.88 -8.26 20.32
N PHE A 26 -10.94 -7.47 21.40
CA PHE A 26 -10.24 -6.19 21.47
C PHE A 26 -8.72 -6.37 21.43
N SER A 27 -8.16 -7.32 22.18
CA SER A 27 -6.71 -7.58 22.14
C SER A 27 -6.24 -7.96 20.73
N MET A 28 -6.95 -8.87 20.05
CA MET A 28 -6.62 -9.25 18.67
C MET A 28 -6.77 -8.10 17.69
N PHE A 29 -7.80 -7.27 17.86
CA PHE A 29 -7.99 -6.06 17.05
C PHE A 29 -6.79 -5.11 17.17
N PHE A 30 -6.34 -4.78 18.38
CA PHE A 30 -5.19 -3.88 18.57
C PHE A 30 -3.89 -4.48 18.06
N LEU A 31 -3.66 -5.79 18.26
CA LEU A 31 -2.50 -6.48 17.70
C LEU A 31 -2.48 -6.41 16.16
N ARG A 32 -3.65 -6.65 15.53
CA ARG A 32 -3.81 -6.54 14.08
C ARG A 32 -3.58 -5.11 13.61
N LEU A 33 -4.19 -4.14 14.25
CA LEU A 33 -4.01 -2.72 13.91
C LEU A 33 -2.54 -2.30 14.01
N GLY A 34 -1.85 -2.69 15.07
CA GLY A 34 -0.41 -2.43 15.24
C GLY A 34 0.42 -3.06 14.12
N LEU A 35 0.10 -4.30 13.74
CA LEU A 35 0.78 -4.97 12.63
C LEU A 35 0.51 -4.29 11.27
N ILE A 36 -0.71 -3.81 11.04
CA ILE A 36 -1.08 -3.06 9.83
C ILE A 36 -0.30 -1.75 9.76
N PHE A 37 -0.19 -1.02 10.87
CA PHE A 37 0.60 0.22 10.92
C PHE A 37 2.09 -0.05 10.74
N GLY A 38 2.65 -1.09 11.35
CA GLY A 38 4.03 -1.50 11.13
C GLY A 38 4.29 -1.81 9.66
N PHE A 39 3.41 -2.57 9.02
CA PHE A 39 3.51 -2.86 7.59
C PHE A 39 3.29 -1.61 6.72
N SER A 40 2.40 -0.70 7.11
CA SER A 40 2.17 0.56 6.39
C SER A 40 3.41 1.44 6.37
N ASN A 41 4.14 1.55 7.48
CA ASN A 41 5.43 2.26 7.52
C ASN A 41 6.47 1.61 6.60
N TYR A 42 6.50 0.28 6.55
CA TYR A 42 7.36 -0.45 5.63
C TYR A 42 7.04 -0.16 4.16
N VAL A 43 5.75 -0.14 3.80
CA VAL A 43 5.31 0.25 2.45
C VAL A 43 5.64 1.72 2.15
N GLN A 44 5.47 2.63 3.11
CA GLN A 44 5.85 4.04 2.92
C GLN A 44 7.34 4.19 2.61
N TYR A 45 8.20 3.46 3.31
CA TYR A 45 9.62 3.41 3.00
C TYR A 45 9.87 2.89 1.58
N ALA A 46 9.22 1.78 1.19
CA ALA A 46 9.34 1.21 -0.15
C ALA A 46 8.88 2.19 -1.25
N THR A 47 7.73 2.85 -1.07
CA THR A 47 7.20 3.86 -1.99
C THR A 47 8.15 5.05 -2.11
N PHE A 48 8.71 5.53 -0.99
CA PHE A 48 9.68 6.63 -1.01
C PHE A 48 10.97 6.24 -1.75
N MET A 49 11.52 5.04 -1.48
CA MET A 49 12.70 4.55 -2.18
C MET A 49 12.44 4.34 -3.67
N SER A 50 11.24 3.87 -4.02
CA SER A 50 10.79 3.74 -5.41
C SER A 50 10.67 5.10 -6.10
N ALA A 51 10.08 6.11 -5.44
CA ALA A 51 10.03 7.48 -5.96
C ALA A 51 11.42 8.10 -6.14
N ARG A 52 12.38 7.77 -5.26
CA ARG A 52 13.78 8.20 -5.44
C ARG A 52 14.47 7.53 -6.62
N ALA A 53 14.20 6.24 -6.87
CA ALA A 53 14.71 5.52 -8.03
C ALA A 53 14.05 6.02 -9.34
N TYR A 54 12.79 6.46 -9.27
CA TYR A 54 12.14 7.14 -10.37
C TYR A 54 12.74 8.53 -10.62
N LEU A 55 13.07 9.26 -9.54
CA LEU A 55 13.65 10.60 -9.62
C LEU A 55 15.01 10.61 -10.31
N SER A 56 15.87 9.63 -10.02
CA SER A 56 17.25 9.61 -10.54
C SER A 56 17.28 9.58 -12.08
N ALA A 57 18.14 10.40 -12.67
CA ALA A 57 18.40 10.40 -14.11
C ALA A 57 18.70 8.99 -14.64
N GLY A 58 17.94 8.56 -15.64
CA GLY A 58 18.19 7.35 -16.43
C GLY A 58 18.47 7.73 -17.88
N SER A 59 18.86 6.75 -18.69
CA SER A 59 19.08 6.97 -20.12
C SER A 59 17.77 7.34 -20.82
N THR A 60 16.68 6.68 -20.41
CA THR A 60 15.32 6.85 -20.93
C THR A 60 14.29 6.96 -19.81
N PRO A 61 13.10 7.55 -20.05
CA PRO A 61 12.02 7.57 -19.07
C PRO A 61 11.55 6.17 -18.65
N ASP A 62 11.54 5.22 -19.59
CA ASP A 62 11.13 3.84 -19.32
C ASP A 62 12.09 3.13 -18.36
N GLU A 63 13.40 3.40 -18.46
CA GLU A 63 14.40 2.90 -17.53
C GLU A 63 14.16 3.43 -16.10
N GLN A 64 13.81 4.70 -15.96
CA GLN A 64 13.46 5.28 -14.65
C GLN A 64 12.22 4.61 -14.04
N ILE A 65 11.21 4.32 -14.86
CA ILE A 65 10.02 3.57 -14.43
C ILE A 65 10.40 2.15 -14.00
N ALA A 66 11.22 1.45 -14.79
CA ALA A 66 11.67 0.10 -14.48
C ALA A 66 12.47 0.04 -13.16
N ASN A 67 13.36 1.02 -12.93
CA ASN A 67 14.10 1.15 -11.68
C ASN A 67 13.17 1.34 -10.47
N ALA A 68 12.15 2.19 -10.62
CA ALA A 68 11.15 2.40 -9.58
C ALA A 68 10.35 1.11 -9.28
N GLN A 69 9.98 0.37 -10.33
CA GLN A 69 9.28 -0.91 -10.24
C GLN A 69 10.13 -1.97 -9.52
N GLU A 70 11.43 -2.04 -9.82
CA GLU A 70 12.35 -3.01 -9.21
C GLU A 70 12.42 -2.83 -7.69
N ILE A 71 12.45 -1.59 -7.19
CA ILE A 71 12.46 -1.33 -5.74
C ILE A 71 11.22 -1.93 -5.08
N ILE A 72 10.04 -1.77 -5.67
CA ILE A 72 8.78 -2.34 -5.13
C ILE A 72 8.80 -3.87 -5.22
N LEU A 73 9.30 -4.43 -6.32
CA LEU A 73 9.46 -5.87 -6.47
C LEU A 73 10.41 -6.47 -5.44
N ALA A 74 11.50 -5.77 -5.12
CA ALA A 74 12.52 -6.22 -4.16
C ALA A 74 12.07 -6.09 -2.70
N THR A 75 11.22 -5.11 -2.39
CA THR A 75 10.80 -4.79 -1.02
C THR A 75 9.46 -5.44 -0.66
N VAL A 76 8.40 -5.12 -1.41
CA VAL A 76 7.02 -5.49 -1.09
C VAL A 76 6.61 -6.83 -1.71
N LYS A 77 7.24 -7.24 -2.82
CA LYS A 77 6.93 -8.48 -3.52
C LYS A 77 7.97 -9.58 -3.26
N ASN A 78 7.59 -10.80 -3.59
CA ASN A 78 8.52 -11.92 -3.68
C ASN A 78 9.18 -11.94 -5.06
N LYS A 79 10.52 -11.92 -5.09
CA LYS A 79 11.35 -11.83 -6.30
C LYS A 79 11.07 -12.88 -7.38
N GLY A 80 10.46 -14.01 -7.04
CA GLY A 80 10.21 -15.10 -7.99
C GLY A 80 8.88 -15.06 -8.72
N ASN A 81 7.85 -14.39 -8.17
CA ASN A 81 6.48 -14.52 -8.68
C ASN A 81 5.67 -13.22 -8.69
N GLY A 82 6.26 -12.09 -8.26
CA GLY A 82 5.57 -10.79 -8.20
C GLY A 82 4.39 -10.75 -7.22
N THR A 83 4.20 -11.79 -6.40
CA THR A 83 3.16 -11.82 -5.37
C THR A 83 3.57 -11.00 -4.16
N ASP A 84 2.59 -10.45 -3.44
CA ASP A 84 2.85 -9.76 -2.17
C ASP A 84 3.59 -10.69 -1.20
N ARG A 85 4.62 -10.17 -0.53
CA ARG A 85 5.45 -10.93 0.42
C ARG A 85 4.64 -11.43 1.62
N TYR A 86 3.67 -10.63 2.07
CA TYR A 86 2.81 -10.93 3.22
C TYR A 86 1.33 -10.71 2.87
N PRO A 87 0.72 -11.56 2.01
CA PRO A 87 -0.62 -11.34 1.49
C PRO A 87 -1.71 -11.44 2.56
N TRP A 88 -1.40 -12.06 3.71
CA TRP A 88 -2.28 -12.15 4.88
C TRP A 88 -2.32 -10.85 5.72
N VAL A 89 -1.35 -9.96 5.52
CA VAL A 89 -1.32 -8.62 6.13
C VAL A 89 -1.94 -7.62 5.18
N ALA A 90 -1.42 -7.60 3.96
CA ALA A 90 -1.72 -6.59 2.99
C ALA A 90 -1.52 -7.15 1.58
N LYS A 91 -2.43 -6.77 0.69
CA LYS A 91 -2.41 -7.18 -0.70
C LYS A 91 -2.47 -5.95 -1.59
N GLY A 92 -1.49 -5.79 -2.48
CA GLY A 92 -1.54 -4.75 -3.51
C GLY A 92 -2.76 -4.95 -4.39
N PHE A 93 -3.48 -3.87 -4.70
CA PHE A 93 -4.62 -3.90 -5.61
C PHE A 93 -4.52 -2.75 -6.62
N GLU A 94 -5.02 -2.97 -7.84
CA GLU A 94 -4.83 -2.11 -9.03
C GLU A 94 -3.40 -2.14 -9.62
N GLY A 95 -3.16 -1.50 -10.77
CA GLY A 95 -1.87 -1.56 -11.49
C GLY A 95 -1.82 -2.68 -12.54
N SER A 96 -1.26 -2.38 -13.73
CA SER A 96 -1.15 -3.33 -14.84
C SER A 96 -0.06 -4.37 -14.59
N ASP A 97 1.15 -3.90 -14.30
CA ASP A 97 2.34 -4.76 -14.27
C ASP A 97 2.60 -5.29 -12.86
N ILE A 98 2.56 -4.38 -11.88
CA ILE A 98 2.77 -4.69 -10.47
C ILE A 98 1.53 -4.28 -9.69
N LYS A 99 0.86 -5.27 -9.10
CA LYS A 99 -0.34 -5.01 -8.29
C LYS A 99 -0.03 -4.06 -7.13
N GLY A 100 -0.82 -3.01 -6.98
CA GLY A 100 -0.66 -1.94 -6.02
C GLY A 100 0.14 -0.76 -6.54
N PHE A 101 0.98 -0.92 -7.56
CA PHE A 101 1.91 0.11 -8.02
C PHE A 101 1.33 0.96 -9.15
N GLN A 102 1.52 2.28 -9.05
CA GLN A 102 1.16 3.25 -10.08
C GLN A 102 2.26 4.34 -10.15
N ILE A 103 2.68 4.64 -11.37
CA ILE A 103 3.50 5.82 -11.67
C ILE A 103 2.58 7.00 -11.92
N ASN A 104 2.93 8.13 -11.32
CA ASN A 104 2.20 9.40 -11.36
C ASN A 104 0.77 9.31 -10.82
N HIS A 105 0.24 10.46 -10.40
CA HIS A 105 -1.17 10.54 -10.04
C HIS A 105 -2.05 10.40 -11.30
N PRO A 106 -3.26 9.82 -11.25
CA PRO A 106 -4.20 9.80 -12.38
C PRO A 106 -4.64 11.18 -12.92
N ARG A 107 -4.24 12.27 -12.25
CA ARG A 107 -4.50 13.66 -12.63
C ARG A 107 -3.24 14.40 -13.05
N TYR A 108 -2.10 13.69 -13.11
CA TYR A 108 -0.85 14.25 -13.56
C TYR A 108 -0.95 14.56 -15.04
N ASP A 109 -0.70 15.82 -15.37
CA ASP A 109 -0.56 16.29 -16.73
C ASP A 109 0.78 17.06 -16.84
N PRO A 110 1.73 16.60 -17.67
CA PRO A 110 3.01 17.28 -17.83
C PRO A 110 2.87 18.70 -18.43
N ALA A 111 1.77 19.01 -19.13
CA ALA A 111 1.54 20.33 -19.70
C ALA A 111 0.93 21.33 -18.70
N ASN A 112 0.39 20.86 -17.57
CA ASN A 112 -0.29 21.69 -16.60
C ASN A 112 0.52 21.85 -15.30
N PHE A 113 1.09 23.04 -15.11
CA PHE A 113 1.90 23.42 -13.93
C PHE A 113 1.20 23.15 -12.59
N ASP A 114 -0.14 23.20 -12.52
CA ASP A 114 -0.90 22.94 -11.29
C ASP A 114 -0.87 21.45 -10.88
N THR A 115 -0.50 20.56 -11.80
CA THR A 115 -0.48 19.10 -11.59
C THR A 115 0.90 18.46 -11.75
N VAL A 116 1.89 19.21 -12.24
CA VAL A 116 3.27 18.71 -12.45
C VAL A 116 3.89 18.18 -11.16
N TRP A 117 3.57 18.77 -10.00
CA TRP A 117 4.04 18.30 -8.70
C TRP A 117 3.53 16.89 -8.34
N MET A 118 2.50 16.37 -9.02
CA MET A 118 1.95 15.02 -8.81
C MET A 118 2.73 13.92 -9.57
N GLN A 119 3.94 14.23 -10.02
CA GLN A 119 4.87 13.26 -10.61
C GLN A 119 5.59 12.49 -9.50
N GLY A 120 5.53 11.15 -9.56
CA GLY A 120 6.09 10.30 -8.51
C GLY A 120 5.49 8.90 -8.48
N VAL A 121 5.47 8.29 -7.30
CA VAL A 121 5.05 6.89 -7.12
C VAL A 121 3.94 6.78 -6.09
N ARG A 122 2.96 5.94 -6.41
CA ARG A 122 1.87 5.55 -5.51
C ARG A 122 1.82 4.03 -5.36
N TYR A 123 1.63 3.58 -4.12
CA TYR A 123 1.34 2.18 -3.82
C TYR A 123 0.03 2.03 -3.02
N ARG A 124 -0.94 1.28 -3.57
CA ARG A 124 -2.26 1.00 -2.96
C ARG A 124 -2.36 -0.45 -2.52
N PHE A 125 -2.78 -0.66 -1.28
CA PHE A 125 -2.95 -2.00 -0.73
C PHE A 125 -4.19 -2.12 0.17
N LYS A 126 -4.75 -3.32 0.22
CA LYS A 126 -5.87 -3.68 1.08
C LYS A 126 -5.39 -4.55 2.21
N SER A 127 -5.84 -4.25 3.42
CA SER A 127 -5.57 -5.01 4.63
C SER A 127 -6.89 -5.45 5.28
N GLN A 128 -6.87 -6.58 5.99
CA GLN A 128 -8.03 -7.09 6.72
C GLN A 128 -7.93 -6.69 8.19
N LEU A 129 -8.89 -5.90 8.69
CA LEU A 129 -8.84 -5.32 10.03
C LEU A 129 -9.37 -6.27 11.11
N PHE A 130 -10.44 -7.04 10.82
CA PHE A 130 -11.08 -7.95 11.77
C PHE A 130 -10.92 -9.42 11.37
N LEU A 131 -10.54 -10.23 12.35
CA LEU A 131 -10.73 -11.68 12.37
C LEU A 131 -11.63 -11.96 13.56
N LEU A 132 -12.91 -11.64 13.47
CA LEU A 132 -13.85 -12.12 14.47
C LEU A 132 -13.92 -13.65 14.33
N PRO A 133 -13.63 -14.43 15.40
CA PRO A 133 -13.57 -15.89 15.32
C PRO A 133 -14.92 -16.53 14.92
N PHE A 134 -16.03 -15.78 14.99
CA PHE A 134 -17.35 -16.20 14.56
C PHE A 134 -17.87 -15.50 13.29
N ALA A 135 -17.14 -14.53 12.73
CA ALA A 135 -17.53 -13.86 11.48
C ALA A 135 -17.05 -14.62 10.22
N GLY A 136 -16.58 -15.87 10.36
CA GLY A 136 -16.27 -16.75 9.23
C GLY A 136 -17.47 -17.16 8.37
N LEU A 137 -18.67 -16.64 8.66
CA LEU A 137 -19.90 -16.82 7.88
C LEU A 137 -20.19 -15.64 6.94
N THR A 138 -19.46 -14.53 6.99
CA THR A 138 -19.64 -13.49 5.98
C THR A 138 -18.98 -13.95 4.67
N PRO A 139 -19.71 -13.88 3.54
CA PRO A 139 -19.22 -14.35 2.26
C PRO A 139 -17.93 -13.62 1.90
N LYS A 140 -16.96 -14.36 1.35
CA LYS A 140 -15.72 -13.82 0.75
C LYS A 140 -16.07 -12.62 -0.13
N GLY A 141 -15.91 -11.39 0.38
CA GLY A 141 -16.24 -10.19 -0.38
C GLY A 141 -16.67 -8.97 0.41
N ASP A 142 -17.01 -9.08 1.70
CA ASP A 142 -17.47 -7.90 2.44
C ASP A 142 -16.38 -6.83 2.58
N ALA A 143 -16.53 -5.77 1.79
CA ALA A 143 -15.69 -4.58 1.78
C ALA A 143 -15.63 -3.89 3.16
N ALA A 144 -16.63 -4.15 4.03
CA ALA A 144 -16.71 -3.60 5.38
C ALA A 144 -15.52 -4.00 6.28
N ASN A 145 -14.81 -5.08 5.96
CA ASN A 145 -13.65 -5.56 6.73
C ASN A 145 -12.30 -5.27 6.05
N GLN A 146 -12.31 -4.55 4.92
CA GLN A 146 -11.10 -4.23 4.18
C GLN A 146 -10.74 -2.76 4.38
N LEU A 147 -9.60 -2.52 5.01
CA LEU A 147 -9.00 -1.20 5.06
C LEU A 147 -8.19 -0.99 3.78
N THR A 148 -8.55 0.03 3.01
CA THR A 148 -7.77 0.47 1.86
C THR A 148 -6.78 1.53 2.33
N LEU A 149 -5.50 1.25 2.11
CA LEU A 149 -4.39 2.13 2.45
C LEU A 149 -3.67 2.53 1.16
N THR A 150 -3.26 3.80 1.13
CA THR A 150 -2.52 4.38 0.01
C THR A 150 -1.26 5.03 0.56
N SER A 151 -0.13 4.70 -0.04
CA SER A 151 1.16 5.34 0.20
C SER A 151 1.57 6.09 -1.05
N GLU A 152 1.98 7.34 -0.90
CA GLU A 152 2.32 8.23 -2.02
C GLU A 152 3.62 8.96 -1.73
N SER A 153 4.43 9.15 -2.76
CA SER A 153 5.63 9.97 -2.70
C SER A 153 5.79 10.71 -4.03
N TRP A 154 5.64 12.03 -3.95
CA TRP A 154 5.65 12.94 -5.10
C TRP A 154 6.95 13.75 -5.08
N LEU A 155 8.03 13.13 -5.56
CA LEU A 155 9.36 13.74 -5.58
C LEU A 155 9.68 14.42 -6.91
N GLY A 156 8.81 14.32 -7.91
CA GLY A 156 9.13 14.71 -9.28
C GLY A 156 9.97 13.65 -10.00
N ARG A 157 10.53 14.05 -11.13
CA ARG A 157 11.47 13.26 -11.93
C ARG A 157 12.50 14.19 -12.54
N GLU A 158 13.77 13.80 -12.52
CA GLU A 158 14.78 14.49 -13.32
C GLU A 158 14.62 14.09 -14.79
N PRO A 159 14.77 15.01 -15.74
CA PRO A 159 14.78 14.68 -17.16
C PRO A 159 15.72 13.51 -17.43
N SER A 160 15.29 12.57 -18.27
CA SER A 160 16.18 11.53 -18.75
C SER A 160 17.26 12.13 -19.65
N TYR A 161 18.38 11.42 -19.81
CA TYR A 161 19.45 11.87 -20.70
C TYR A 161 18.94 12.12 -22.12
N GLN A 162 18.05 11.26 -22.61
CA GLN A 162 17.42 11.43 -23.92
C GLN A 162 16.61 12.73 -24.02
N GLU A 163 15.69 12.99 -23.08
CA GLU A 163 14.87 14.21 -23.08
C GLU A 163 15.74 15.46 -22.98
N CYS A 164 16.77 15.40 -22.14
CA CYS A 164 17.73 16.49 -22.00
C CYS A 164 18.51 16.76 -23.28
N SER A 165 19.02 15.70 -23.94
CA SER A 165 19.74 15.83 -25.20
C SER A 165 18.85 16.37 -26.32
N GLU A 166 17.57 16.00 -26.36
CA GLU A 166 16.60 16.51 -27.33
C GLU A 166 16.31 18.00 -27.10
N GLU A 167 16.08 18.39 -25.85
CA GLU A 167 15.80 19.79 -25.49
C GLU A 167 17.02 20.70 -25.71
N MET A 168 18.21 20.24 -25.32
CA MET A 168 19.46 20.97 -25.51
C MET A 168 19.86 21.04 -26.98
N GLY A 169 19.65 19.96 -27.75
CA GLY A 169 19.85 19.94 -29.19
C GLY A 169 18.98 20.97 -29.91
N ALA A 170 17.70 21.08 -29.52
CA ALA A 170 16.79 22.09 -30.04
C ALA A 170 17.23 23.53 -29.72
N LYS A 171 17.84 23.74 -28.54
CA LYS A 171 18.33 25.04 -28.07
C LYS A 171 19.78 25.36 -28.46
N LYS A 172 20.48 24.44 -29.15
CA LYS A 172 21.93 24.51 -29.43
C LYS A 172 22.78 24.70 -28.16
N GLY A 173 22.35 24.09 -27.05
CA GLY A 173 23.08 24.07 -25.79
C GLY A 173 24.31 23.14 -25.83
N ILE A 174 25.25 23.34 -24.90
CA ILE A 174 26.38 22.42 -24.68
C ILE A 174 25.93 21.36 -23.67
N ILE A 175 26.20 20.09 -23.96
CA ILE A 175 25.88 18.97 -23.08
C ILE A 175 27.07 18.74 -22.12
N ASP A 176 26.85 18.78 -20.80
CA ASP A 176 27.82 18.44 -19.74
C ASP A 176 27.26 17.34 -18.80
N ASN A 177 28.08 16.74 -17.93
CA ASN A 177 27.85 15.52 -17.15
C ASN A 177 26.68 15.59 -16.14
N GLY A 178 25.47 15.70 -16.65
CA GLY A 178 24.22 15.83 -15.91
C GLY A 178 23.11 16.52 -16.72
N CYS A 179 23.50 17.19 -17.81
CA CYS A 179 22.77 17.90 -18.86
C CYS A 179 23.65 19.05 -19.34
#